data_AF-A0A9P9EHS3-F1
#
_entry.id   AF-A0A9P9EHS3-F1
#
_cell.length_a   1.000
_cell.length_b   1.000
_cell.length_c   1.000
_cell.angle_alpha   90.00
_cell.angle_beta   90.00
_cell.angle_gamma   90.00
#
_symmetry.space_group_name_H-M   'P 1'
#
loop_
_entity.id
_entity.type
_entity.pdbx_description
1 polymer ?
#
loop_
_entity_poly.entity_id
_entity_poly.type
_entity_poly.pdbx_seq_one_letter_code
_entity_poly.pdbx_strand_id
1 'polypeptide(L)'
;MAEIVGLVASIWSLAQVAQGVAVCVRRVSELDKAPTQIQALQEQLCIFQRVLLAADAASQGHENDVLRCAISKTPGIMDELLQVLTIKLIKQGSGSGRARRRAWLRHKTKINSLKNKLTEAREGIFLALSTDIL
;
A
#
# COMPACT_ATOMS: atom_id res chain seq x y z
N MET A 1 21.09 -10.10 -15.61
CA MET A 1 21.09 -8.61 -15.66
C MET A 1 19.73 -8.02 -16.01
N ALA A 2 19.07 -8.43 -17.11
CA ALA A 2 17.75 -7.90 -17.49
C ALA A 2 16.65 -8.14 -16.43
N GLU A 3 16.67 -9.27 -15.73
CA GLU A 3 15.67 -9.61 -14.72
C GLU A 3 15.84 -8.82 -13.41
N ILE A 4 17.08 -8.59 -12.97
CA ILE A 4 17.40 -7.72 -11.82
C ILE A 4 16.92 -6.28 -12.08
N VAL A 5 17.17 -5.76 -13.29
CA VAL A 5 16.68 -4.42 -13.69
C VAL A 5 15.15 -4.37 -13.72
N GLY A 6 14.50 -5.47 -14.15
CA GLY A 6 13.04 -5.60 -14.12
C GLY A 6 12.45 -5.64 -12.70
N LEU A 7 13.12 -6.32 -11.77
CA LEU A 7 12.71 -6.36 -10.36
C LEU A 7 12.85 -4.96 -9.72
N VAL A 8 14.02 -4.33 -9.81
CA VAL A 8 14.28 -2.98 -9.27
C VAL A 8 13.27 -1.95 -9.82
N ALA A 9 13.01 -1.97 -11.13
CA ALA A 9 11.98 -1.10 -11.73
C ALA A 9 10.57 -1.37 -11.18
N SER A 10 10.23 -2.63 -10.89
CA SER A 10 8.94 -3.02 -10.30
C SER A 10 8.81 -2.55 -8.85
N ILE A 11 9.88 -2.69 -8.04
CA ILE A 11 9.90 -2.23 -6.65
C ILE A 11 9.78 -0.71 -6.57
N TRP A 12 10.54 0.00 -7.40
CA TRP A 12 10.48 1.46 -7.48
C TRP A 12 9.08 1.96 -7.90
N SER A 13 8.50 1.35 -8.94
CA SER A 13 7.14 1.67 -9.38
C SER A 13 6.11 1.46 -8.25
N LEU A 14 6.23 0.36 -7.52
CA LEU A 14 5.36 0.07 -6.38
C LEU A 14 5.54 1.06 -5.23
N ALA A 15 6.76 1.53 -4.97
CA ALA A 15 7.02 2.54 -3.96
C ALA A 15 6.35 3.89 -4.32
N GLN A 16 6.39 4.27 -5.61
CA GLN A 16 5.68 5.46 -6.10
C GLN A 16 4.16 5.31 -5.98
N VAL A 17 3.62 4.14 -6.32
CA VAL A 17 2.19 3.85 -6.14
C VAL A 17 1.79 3.94 -4.66
N ALA A 18 2.57 3.32 -3.77
CA ALA A 18 2.34 3.38 -2.31
C ALA A 18 2.30 4.83 -1.80
N GLN A 19 3.21 5.68 -2.29
CA GLN A 19 3.23 7.11 -1.97
C GLN A 19 1.97 7.83 -2.48
N GLY A 20 1.55 7.57 -3.73
CA GLY A 20 0.33 8.14 -4.30
C GLY A 20 -0.93 7.74 -3.51
N VAL A 21 -0.99 6.49 -3.07
CA VAL A 21 -2.07 5.97 -2.23
C VAL A 21 -2.04 6.62 -0.85
N ALA A 22 -0.87 6.79 -0.23
CA ALA A 22 -0.73 7.49 1.05
C ALA A 22 -1.20 8.95 1.00
N VAL A 23 -0.90 9.66 -0.10
CA VAL A 23 -1.41 11.02 -0.35
C VAL A 23 -2.94 11.02 -0.48
N CYS A 24 -3.52 10.02 -1.15
CA CYS A 24 -4.97 9.87 -1.22
C CYS A 24 -5.60 9.61 0.15
N VAL A 25 -5.00 8.75 0.98
CA VAL A 25 -5.44 8.49 2.36
C VAL A 25 -5.38 9.77 3.20
N ARG A 26 -4.31 10.56 3.08
CA ARG A 26 -4.17 11.85 3.77
C ARG A 26 -5.31 12.81 3.42
N ARG A 27 -5.64 12.93 2.12
CA ARG A 27 -6.77 13.75 1.67
C ARG A 27 -8.10 13.28 2.25
N VAL A 28 -8.34 11.97 2.32
CA VAL A 28 -9.54 11.42 2.96
C VAL A 28 -9.55 11.74 4.47
N SER A 29 -8.40 11.65 5.14
CA SER A 29 -8.28 11.94 6.58
C SER A 29 -8.61 13.40 6.92
N GLU A 30 -8.22 14.33 6.05
CA GLU A 30 -8.49 15.77 6.16
C GLU A 30 -9.98 16.08 5.90
N LEU A 31 -10.65 15.32 5.02
CA LEU A 31 -12.06 15.50 4.67
C LEU A 31 -13.04 14.98 5.73
N ASP A 32 -12.61 14.05 6.58
CA ASP A 32 -13.49 13.30 7.51
C ASP A 32 -13.18 13.51 9.00
N LYS A 33 -12.25 14.41 9.38
CA LYS A 33 -11.79 14.60 10.77
C LYS A 33 -11.52 13.25 11.48
N ALA A 34 -10.59 12.50 10.88
CA ALA A 34 -9.84 11.36 11.44
C ALA A 34 -10.58 10.31 12.30
N PRO A 35 -11.34 9.38 11.71
CA PRO A 35 -11.52 8.06 12.32
C PRO A 35 -10.16 7.35 12.36
N THR A 36 -9.70 6.97 13.56
CA THR A 36 -8.38 6.35 13.88
C THR A 36 -7.91 5.27 12.91
N GLN A 37 -8.83 4.57 12.25
CA GLN A 37 -8.51 3.55 11.25
C GLN A 37 -7.86 4.10 9.97
N ILE A 38 -8.21 5.31 9.54
CA ILE A 38 -7.62 5.95 8.33
C ILE A 38 -6.19 6.39 8.61
N GLN A 39 -5.93 6.91 9.82
CA GLN A 39 -4.57 7.22 10.26
C GLN A 39 -3.71 5.96 10.34
N ALA A 40 -4.24 4.90 10.94
CA ALA A 40 -3.53 3.61 10.97
C ALA A 40 -3.23 3.08 9.57
N LEU A 41 -4.15 3.24 8.59
CA LEU A 41 -3.89 2.86 7.21
C LEU A 41 -2.81 3.73 6.56
N GLN A 42 -2.80 5.04 6.82
CA GLN A 42 -1.76 5.94 6.33
C GLN A 42 -0.38 5.55 6.85
N GLU A 43 -0.27 5.29 8.16
CA GLU A 43 0.96 4.83 8.78
C GLU A 43 1.44 3.51 8.16
N GLN A 44 0.55 2.54 7.96
CA GLN A 44 0.89 1.26 7.33
C GLN A 44 1.41 1.45 5.89
N LEU A 45 0.81 2.34 5.10
CA LEU A 45 1.29 2.65 3.74
C LEU A 45 2.66 3.32 3.75
N CYS A 46 2.91 4.26 4.67
CA CYS A 46 4.23 4.87 4.83
C CYS A 46 5.30 3.84 5.24
N ILE A 47 4.97 2.95 6.18
CA ILE A 47 5.88 1.85 6.56
C ILE A 47 6.12 0.94 5.36
N PHE A 48 5.07 0.58 4.64
CA PHE A 48 5.17 -0.29 3.47
C PHE A 48 6.05 0.30 2.37
N GLN A 49 5.92 1.61 2.10
CA GLN A 49 6.80 2.33 1.18
C GLN A 49 8.27 2.22 1.60
N ARG A 50 8.58 2.41 2.90
CA ARG A 50 9.95 2.27 3.40
C ARG A 50 10.48 0.85 3.24
N VAL A 51 9.64 -0.16 3.46
CA VAL A 51 10.00 -1.58 3.26
C VAL A 51 10.31 -1.86 1.79
N LEU A 52 9.52 -1.32 0.85
CA LEU A 52 9.81 -1.44 -0.58
C LEU A 52 11.15 -0.77 -0.94
N LEU A 53 11.43 0.42 -0.43
CA LEU A 53 12.71 1.10 -0.68
C LEU A 53 13.90 0.32 -0.08
N ALA A 54 13.72 -0.29 1.09
CA ALA A 54 14.74 -1.16 1.68
C ALA A 54 14.93 -2.45 0.87
N ALA A 55 13.84 -3.03 0.35
CA ALA A 55 13.88 -4.18 -0.54
C ALA A 55 14.60 -3.86 -1.85
N ASP A 56 14.34 -2.68 -2.42
CA ASP A 56 15.03 -2.19 -3.61
C ASP A 56 16.55 -2.14 -3.39
N ALA A 57 16.98 -1.49 -2.30
CA ALA A 57 18.39 -1.38 -1.94
C ALA A 57 19.05 -2.75 -1.68
N ALA A 58 18.34 -3.68 -1.03
CA ALA A 58 18.84 -5.03 -0.77
C ALA A 58 18.91 -5.90 -2.04
N SER A 59 18.00 -5.69 -2.99
CA SER A 59 17.94 -6.43 -4.26
C SER A 59 18.98 -5.99 -5.29
N GLN A 60 19.72 -4.90 -5.03
CA GLN A 60 20.80 -4.43 -5.91
C GLN A 60 21.96 -5.44 -5.91
N GLY A 61 21.89 -6.42 -6.82
CA GLY A 61 22.97 -7.37 -7.08
C GLY A 61 22.66 -8.83 -6.78
N HIS A 62 21.49 -9.16 -6.23
CA HIS A 62 21.07 -10.55 -5.97
C HIS A 62 19.65 -10.81 -6.49
N GLU A 63 19.48 -11.91 -7.22
CA GLU A 63 18.15 -12.42 -7.58
C GLU A 63 17.58 -13.20 -6.40
N ASN A 64 16.45 -12.72 -5.86
CA ASN A 64 15.70 -13.40 -4.82
C ASN A 64 14.27 -13.66 -5.31
N ASP A 65 14.02 -14.89 -5.72
CA ASP A 65 12.71 -15.33 -6.24
C ASP A 65 11.60 -15.24 -5.18
N VAL A 66 11.96 -15.43 -3.90
CA VAL A 66 11.01 -15.29 -2.77
C VAL A 66 10.58 -13.85 -2.63
N LEU A 67 11.52 -12.90 -2.74
CA LEU A 67 11.26 -11.47 -2.73
C LEU A 67 10.41 -11.05 -3.94
N ARG A 68 10.74 -11.52 -5.14
CA ARG A 68 9.97 -11.27 -6.37
C ARG A 68 8.54 -11.78 -6.25
N CYS A 69 8.34 -12.98 -5.69
CA CYS A 69 7.04 -13.56 -5.45
C CYS A 69 6.22 -12.72 -4.43
N ALA A 70 6.84 -12.29 -3.33
CA ALA A 70 6.18 -11.43 -2.34
C ALA A 70 5.76 -10.07 -2.93
N ILE A 71 6.62 -9.47 -3.75
CA ILE A 71 6.39 -8.15 -4.37
C ILE A 71 5.30 -8.22 -5.44
N SER A 72 5.24 -9.30 -6.24
CA SER A 72 4.27 -9.45 -7.34
C SER A 72 2.79 -9.40 -6.91
N LYS A 73 2.49 -9.68 -5.64
CA LYS A 73 1.12 -9.65 -5.07
C LYS A 73 0.69 -8.26 -4.63
N THR A 74 1.64 -7.35 -4.46
CA THR A 74 1.44 -6.00 -3.93
C THR A 74 0.67 -5.05 -4.86
N PRO A 75 0.90 -5.03 -6.19
CA PRO A 75 0.22 -4.10 -7.10
C PRO A 75 -1.31 -4.19 -7.01
N GLY A 76 -1.87 -5.40 -7.00
CA GLY A 76 -3.32 -5.61 -6.93
C GLY A 76 -3.93 -5.05 -5.64
N ILE A 77 -3.23 -5.18 -4.51
CA ILE A 77 -3.69 -4.61 -3.22
C ILE A 77 -3.72 -3.08 -3.31
N MET A 78 -2.68 -2.47 -3.90
CA MET A 78 -2.58 -1.02 -4.06
C MET A 78 -3.64 -0.46 -5.00
N ASP A 79 -3.89 -1.13 -6.12
CA ASP A 79 -4.92 -0.73 -7.09
C ASP A 79 -6.32 -0.80 -6.47
N GLU A 80 -6.63 -1.88 -5.74
CA GLU A 80 -7.90 -1.99 -5.02
C GLU A 80 -8.05 -0.87 -3.96
N LEU A 81 -6.96 -0.53 -3.26
CA LEU A 81 -6.95 0.51 -2.25
C LEU A 81 -7.16 1.90 -2.89
N LEU A 82 -6.44 2.19 -3.98
CA LEU A 82 -6.60 3.41 -4.76
C LEU A 82 -8.04 3.54 -5.28
N GLN A 83 -8.61 2.45 -5.82
CA GLN A 83 -9.97 2.44 -6.33
C GLN A 83 -11.01 2.75 -5.24
N VAL A 84 -10.89 2.12 -4.07
CA VAL A 84 -11.81 2.38 -2.95
C VAL A 84 -11.69 3.82 -2.46
N LEU A 85 -10.47 4.33 -2.28
CA LEU A 85 -10.26 5.70 -1.81
C LEU A 85 -10.75 6.74 -2.84
N THR A 86 -10.31 6.62 -4.08
CA THR A 86 -10.60 7.63 -5.12
C THR A 86 -12.03 7.59 -5.59
N ILE A 87 -12.57 6.40 -5.92
CA ILE A 87 -13.91 6.28 -6.52
C ILE A 87 -15.00 6.36 -5.46
N LYS A 88 -14.79 5.72 -4.30
CA LYS A 88 -15.87 5.54 -3.31
C LYS A 88 -15.85 6.58 -2.20
N LEU A 89 -14.69 7.12 -1.83
CA LEU A 89 -14.58 8.11 -0.75
C LEU A 89 -14.37 9.54 -1.26
N ILE A 90 -13.49 9.74 -2.25
CA ILE A 90 -13.15 11.08 -2.78
C ILE A 90 -14.15 11.54 -3.85
N LYS A 91 -14.47 10.71 -4.86
CA LYS A 91 -15.35 11.09 -5.99
C LYS A 91 -16.82 11.31 -5.61
N GLN A 92 -17.28 10.82 -4.45
CA GLN A 92 -18.61 11.19 -3.93
C GLN A 92 -18.66 12.64 -3.38
N GLY A 93 -17.67 13.46 -3.74
CA GLY A 93 -17.36 14.81 -3.26
C GLY A 93 -18.35 15.94 -3.58
N SER A 94 -19.65 15.73 -3.41
CA SER A 94 -20.61 16.83 -3.21
C SER A 94 -21.48 16.68 -1.95
N GLY A 95 -21.34 15.57 -1.22
CA GLY A 95 -22.13 15.31 -0.01
C GLY A 95 -21.59 15.99 1.25
N SER A 96 -22.50 16.37 2.15
CA SER A 96 -22.19 16.82 3.52
C SER A 96 -21.35 15.79 4.29
N GLY A 97 -20.66 16.20 5.37
CA GLY A 97 -19.83 15.28 6.18
C GLY A 97 -20.57 14.02 6.67
N ARG A 98 -21.90 14.05 6.82
CA ARG A 98 -22.71 12.85 7.13
C ARG A 98 -22.78 11.84 5.98
N ALA A 99 -22.76 12.30 4.72
CA ALA A 99 -22.74 11.42 3.56
C ALA A 99 -21.39 10.69 3.45
N ARG A 100 -20.30 11.42 3.67
CA ARG A 100 -18.93 10.87 3.68
C ARG A 100 -18.74 9.83 4.78
N ARG A 101 -19.16 10.14 6.02
CA ARG A 101 -19.12 9.18 7.13
C ARG A 101 -19.91 7.89 6.84
N ARG A 102 -21.05 7.98 6.16
CA ARG A 102 -21.83 6.80 5.74
C ARG A 102 -21.15 6.01 4.63
N ALA A 103 -20.53 6.67 3.67
CA ALA A 103 -19.71 6.01 2.64
C ALA A 103 -18.53 5.26 3.27
N TRP A 104 -17.83 5.88 4.23
CA TRP A 104 -16.79 5.23 5.02
C TRP A 104 -17.30 3.95 5.71
N LEU A 105 -18.40 4.04 6.48
CA LEU A 105 -18.94 2.89 7.20
C LEU A 105 -19.30 1.71 6.28
N ARG A 106 -19.76 1.99 5.05
CA ARG A 106 -20.06 0.95 4.05
C ARG A 106 -18.81 0.23 3.54
N HIS A 107 -17.67 0.92 3.49
CA HIS A 107 -16.43 0.38 2.94
C HIS A 107 -15.38 0.02 3.99
N LYS A 108 -15.65 0.30 5.26
CA LYS A 108 -14.74 0.05 6.40
C LYS A 108 -14.21 -1.39 6.44
N THR A 109 -15.09 -2.38 6.23
CA THR A 109 -14.71 -3.81 6.24
C THR A 109 -13.74 -4.14 5.10
N LYS A 110 -14.01 -3.66 3.89
CA LYS A 110 -13.12 -3.83 2.74
C LYS A 110 -11.76 -3.15 2.97
N ILE A 111 -11.76 -1.93 3.52
CA ILE A 111 -10.53 -1.19 3.81
C ILE A 111 -9.70 -1.91 4.87
N ASN A 112 -10.34 -2.45 5.92
CA ASN A 112 -9.64 -3.26 6.92
C ASN A 112 -9.06 -4.54 6.33
N SER A 113 -9.80 -5.24 5.45
CA SER A 113 -9.28 -6.41 4.74
C SER A 113 -8.06 -6.07 3.88
N LEU A 114 -8.12 -4.96 3.13
CA LEU A 114 -6.98 -4.48 2.34
C LEU A 114 -5.79 -4.08 3.22
N LYS A 115 -6.04 -3.46 4.37
CA LYS A 115 -5.00 -3.16 5.37
C LYS A 115 -4.29 -4.43 5.83
N ASN A 116 -5.06 -5.48 6.16
CA ASN A 116 -4.50 -6.76 6.60
C ASN A 116 -3.69 -7.42 5.48
N LYS A 117 -4.19 -7.44 4.24
CA LYS A 117 -3.44 -7.94 3.08
C LYS A 117 -2.13 -7.17 2.87
N LEU A 118 -2.14 -5.85 3.08
CA LEU A 118 -0.94 -5.02 3.00
C LEU A 118 0.07 -5.38 4.11
N THR A 119 -0.42 -5.65 5.32
CA THR A 119 0.41 -6.13 6.44
C THR A 119 1.02 -7.50 6.14
N GLU A 120 0.24 -8.45 5.61
CA GLU A 120 0.72 -9.77 5.19
C GLU A 120 1.77 -9.66 4.07
N ALA A 121 1.53 -8.81 3.07
CA ALA A 121 2.50 -8.57 2.00
C ALA A 121 3.81 -7.99 2.55
N ARG A 122 3.71 -7.05 3.50
CA ARG A 122 4.87 -6.47 4.19
C ARG A 122 5.68 -7.53 4.93
N GLU A 123 5.00 -8.39 5.68
CA GLU A 123 5.62 -9.48 6.43
C GLU A 123 6.30 -10.49 5.50
N GLY A 124 5.66 -10.82 4.37
CA GLY A 124 6.26 -11.65 3.32
C GLY A 124 7.55 -11.05 2.75
N ILE A 125 7.56 -9.74 2.49
CA ILE A 125 8.77 -9.03 2.03
C ILE A 125 9.85 -9.04 3.12
N PHE A 126 9.50 -8.77 4.39
CA PHE A 126 10.45 -8.83 5.49
C PHE A 126 11.07 -10.21 5.66
N LEU A 127 10.26 -11.27 5.59
CA LEU A 127 10.74 -12.65 5.67
C LEU A 127 11.70 -12.95 4.52
N ALA A 128 11.33 -12.59 3.29
CA ALA A 128 12.19 -12.78 2.12
C ALA A 128 13.55 -12.06 2.24
N LEU A 129 13.55 -10.85 2.81
CA LEU A 129 14.79 -10.10 3.08
C LEU A 129 15.60 -10.72 4.22
N SER A 130 14.96 -11.30 5.24
CA SER A 130 15.66 -11.93 6.36
C SER A 130 16.31 -13.26 5.99
N THR A 131 15.74 -13.99 5.03
CA THR A 131 16.30 -15.25 4.52
C THR A 131 17.51 -15.06 3.61
N ASP A 132 17.72 -13.86 3.05
CA ASP A 132 18.89 -13.53 2.22
C ASP A 132 20.14 -13.16 3.04
N ILE A 133 20.01 -12.96 4.35
CA ILE A 133 21.11 -12.52 5.25
C ILE A 133 21.82 -13.73 5.91
N LEU A 134 21.30 -14.95 5.75
CA LEU A 134 21.86 -16.20 6.28
C LEU A 134 22.48 -17.04 5.18
#